data_AF-A0A6B1BHZ8-F1
#
_entry.id   AF-A0A6B1BHZ8-F1
#
_cell.length_a   1.000
_cell.length_b   1.000
_cell.length_c   1.000
_cell.angle_alpha   90.00
_cell.angle_beta   90.00
_cell.angle_gamma   90.00
#
_symmetry.space_group_name_H-M   'P 1'
#
loop_
_entity.id
_entity.type
_entity.pdbx_description
1 polymer ?
#
loop_
_entity_poly.entity_id
_entity_poly.type
_entity_poly.pdbx_seq_one_letter_code
_entity_poly.pdbx_strand_id
1 'polypeptide(L)'
;MAASARFEQVTLAGIAALHLGVGLTHTYGHAAADVPIPAAQLAYIVVVVTLMPLAAVWLAFRRSVRLGAALFAASMYASFVFGYLLHFVLDTPDLHSNVVGDGAGVFFHTALSLALIEFVGFAIGLVAAVRRTR
;
A
#
# COMPACT_ATOMS: atom_id res chain seq x y z
N MET A 1 -4.62 28.34 3.91
CA MET A 1 -3.45 27.45 4.06
C MET A 1 -3.71 26.30 5.04
N ALA A 2 -4.27 26.52 6.24
CA ALA A 2 -4.53 25.43 7.20
C ALA A 2 -5.56 24.38 6.73
N ALA A 3 -6.59 24.81 5.97
CA ALA A 3 -7.64 23.90 5.49
C ALA A 3 -7.14 22.87 4.45
N SER A 4 -6.26 23.26 3.52
CA SER A 4 -5.71 22.36 2.50
C SER A 4 -4.72 21.35 3.10
N ALA A 5 -3.87 21.80 4.02
CA ALA A 5 -2.95 20.91 4.74
C ALA A 5 -3.71 19.84 5.56
N ARG A 6 -4.82 20.25 6.21
CA ARG A 6 -5.68 19.32 6.95
C ARG A 6 -6.40 18.33 6.03
N PHE A 7 -6.81 18.76 4.84
CA PHE A 7 -7.38 17.86 3.83
C PHE A 7 -6.37 16.82 3.36
N GLU A 8 -5.16 17.24 2.95
CA GLU A 8 -4.09 16.34 2.50
C GLU A 8 -3.74 15.31 3.58
N GLN A 9 -3.55 15.74 4.83
CA GLN A 9 -3.27 14.85 5.96
C GLN A 9 -4.37 13.79 6.17
N VAL A 10 -5.64 14.20 6.16
CA VAL A 10 -6.78 13.29 6.33
C VAL A 10 -6.92 12.35 5.14
N THR A 11 -6.69 12.83 3.91
CA THR A 11 -6.69 11.98 2.71
C THR A 11 -5.61 10.91 2.78
N LEU A 12 -4.36 11.28 3.11
CA LEU A 12 -3.28 10.31 3.27
C LEU A 12 -3.59 9.28 4.37
N ALA A 13 -4.11 9.73 5.51
CA ALA A 13 -4.51 8.83 6.60
C ALA A 13 -5.64 7.88 6.18
N GLY A 14 -6.65 8.37 5.45
CA GLY A 14 -7.75 7.55 4.96
C GLY A 14 -7.28 6.47 3.99
N ILE A 15 -6.40 6.81 3.06
CA ILE A 15 -5.80 5.84 2.12
C ILE A 15 -4.93 4.83 2.89
N ALA A 16 -4.12 5.29 3.84
CA ALA A 16 -3.29 4.40 4.67
C ALA A 16 -4.14 3.40 5.48
N ALA A 17 -5.25 3.86 6.06
CA ALA A 17 -6.16 3.02 6.82
C ALA A 17 -6.86 1.98 5.93
N LEU A 18 -7.32 2.40 4.74
CA LEU A 18 -7.91 1.49 3.76
C LEU A 18 -6.87 0.46 3.28
N HIS A 19 -5.66 0.91 2.94
CA HIS A 19 -4.55 0.06 2.52
C HIS A 19 -4.20 -0.97 3.60
N LEU A 20 -4.08 -0.55 4.87
CA LEU A 20 -3.83 -1.45 5.99
C LEU A 20 -4.96 -2.47 6.17
N GLY A 21 -6.21 -2.02 6.12
CA GLY A 21 -7.38 -2.91 6.26
C GLY A 21 -7.41 -3.99 5.17
N VAL A 22 -7.24 -3.59 3.91
CA VAL A 22 -7.18 -4.54 2.78
C VAL A 22 -5.94 -5.43 2.87
N GLY A 23 -4.79 -4.89 3.31
CA GLY A 23 -3.54 -5.64 3.49
C GLY A 23 -3.66 -6.75 4.55
N LEU A 24 -4.39 -6.50 5.63
CA LEU A 24 -4.72 -7.53 6.63
C LEU A 24 -5.60 -8.63 6.03
N THR A 25 -6.64 -8.27 5.27
CA THR A 25 -7.48 -9.26 4.57
C THR A 25 -6.69 -10.03 3.51
N HIS A 26 -5.75 -9.38 2.84
CA HIS A 26 -4.88 -10.02 1.86
C HIS A 26 -3.92 -11.03 2.52
N THR A 27 -3.36 -10.68 3.68
CA THR A 27 -2.56 -11.60 4.50
C THR A 27 -3.37 -12.83 4.90
N TYR A 28 -4.65 -12.65 5.23
CA TYR A 28 -5.56 -13.79 5.43
C TYR A 28 -5.76 -14.61 4.14
N GLY A 29 -5.85 -13.96 2.97
CA GLY A 29 -5.88 -14.64 1.68
C GLY A 29 -4.67 -15.54 1.43
N HIS A 30 -3.46 -15.10 1.77
CA HIS A 30 -2.26 -15.95 1.73
C HIS A 30 -2.40 -17.18 2.62
N ALA A 31 -2.85 -16.99 3.87
CA ALA A 31 -3.02 -18.10 4.81
C ALA A 31 -4.14 -19.08 4.39
N ALA A 32 -5.25 -18.56 3.85
CA ALA A 32 -6.40 -19.36 3.45
C ALA A 32 -6.19 -20.13 2.13
N ALA A 33 -5.25 -19.68 1.29
CA ALA A 33 -4.89 -20.33 0.03
C ALA A 33 -3.52 -21.02 0.07
N ASP A 34 -2.92 -21.16 1.26
CA ASP A 34 -1.59 -21.74 1.49
C ASP A 34 -0.49 -21.13 0.60
N VAL A 35 -0.60 -19.84 0.27
CA VAL A 35 0.41 -19.11 -0.52
C VAL A 35 1.54 -18.68 0.41
N PRO A 36 2.75 -19.24 0.29
CA PRO A 36 3.83 -19.01 1.23
C PRO A 36 4.37 -17.57 1.13
N ILE A 37 4.73 -16.98 2.26
CA ILE A 37 5.42 -15.68 2.31
C ILE A 37 6.86 -15.91 2.81
N PRO A 38 7.86 -15.93 1.91
CA PRO A 38 9.27 -16.03 2.29
C PRO A 38 9.69 -14.93 3.27
N ALA A 39 10.65 -15.22 4.15
CA ALA A 39 11.11 -14.27 5.18
C ALA A 39 11.55 -12.90 4.62
N ALA A 40 12.18 -12.89 3.44
CA ALA A 40 12.59 -11.64 2.78
C ALA A 40 11.38 -10.81 2.33
N GLN A 41 10.34 -11.45 1.78
CA GLN A 41 9.09 -10.77 1.42
C GLN A 41 8.36 -10.27 2.66
N LEU A 42 8.30 -11.07 3.72
CA LEU A 42 7.71 -10.65 5.00
C LEU A 42 8.40 -9.39 5.55
N ALA A 43 9.73 -9.33 5.53
CA ALA A 43 10.47 -8.16 5.97
C ALA A 43 10.13 -6.92 5.12
N TYR A 44 10.03 -7.09 3.79
CA TYR A 44 9.62 -6.02 2.88
C TYR A 44 8.19 -5.54 3.18
N ILE A 45 7.25 -6.46 3.38
CA ILE A 45 5.84 -6.16 3.71
C ILE A 45 5.75 -5.38 5.02
N VAL A 46 6.45 -5.82 6.06
CA VAL A 46 6.42 -5.14 7.36
C VAL A 46 7.00 -3.73 7.23
N VAL A 47 8.18 -3.58 6.63
CA VAL A 47 8.86 -2.28 6.58
C VAL A 47 8.22 -1.34 5.57
N VAL A 48 8.11 -1.76 4.31
CA VAL A 48 7.75 -0.90 3.19
C VAL A 48 6.25 -0.81 3.01
N VAL A 49 5.55 -1.94 3.06
CA VAL A 49 4.11 -1.97 2.79
C VAL A 49 3.32 -1.48 4.00
N THR A 50 3.76 -1.82 5.22
CA THR A 50 3.00 -1.50 6.44
C THR A 50 3.54 -0.26 7.17
N LEU A 51 4.80 -0.28 7.60
CA LEU A 51 5.31 0.76 8.51
C LEU A 51 5.59 2.10 7.81
N MET A 52 6.13 2.09 6.58
CA MET A 52 6.46 3.34 5.88
C MET A 52 5.24 4.23 5.58
N PRO A 53 4.08 3.74 5.09
CA PRO A 53 2.89 4.56 4.93
C PRO A 53 2.40 5.17 6.24
N LEU A 54 2.46 4.42 7.34
CA LEU A 54 2.07 4.91 8.66
C LEU A 54 3.04 5.98 9.18
N ALA A 55 4.34 5.78 8.99
CA ALA A 55 5.36 6.78 9.30
C ALA A 55 5.18 8.05 8.46
N ALA A 56 4.79 7.90 7.18
CA ALA A 56 4.49 9.00 6.28
C ALA A 56 3.28 9.83 6.75
N VAL A 57 2.20 9.16 7.17
CA VAL A 57 1.03 9.82 7.78
C VAL A 57 1.46 10.56 9.05
N TRP A 58 2.17 9.89 9.97
CA TRP A 58 2.67 10.53 11.18
C TRP A 58 3.49 11.78 10.87
N LEU A 59 4.37 11.72 9.86
CA LEU A 59 5.23 12.83 9.46
C LEU A 59 4.42 13.98 8.85
N ALA A 60 3.37 13.68 8.08
CA ALA A 60 2.45 14.67 7.54
C ALA A 60 1.73 15.44 8.65
N PHE A 61 1.32 14.78 9.73
CA PHE A 61 0.64 15.40 10.88
C PHE A 61 1.60 16.15 11.82
N ARG A 62 2.82 15.65 12.01
CA ARG A 62 3.73 16.14 13.08
C ARG A 62 4.81 17.10 12.60
N ARG A 63 5.17 17.07 11.32
CA ARG A 63 6.31 17.85 10.82
C ARG A 63 6.01 18.61 9.55
N SER A 64 5.76 17.90 8.46
CA SER A 64 5.64 18.49 7.13
C SER A 64 4.76 17.62 6.26
N VAL A 65 3.64 18.18 5.80
CA VAL A 65 2.74 17.52 4.84
C VAL A 65 3.50 17.13 3.58
N ARG A 66 4.39 17.99 3.09
CA ARG A 66 5.20 17.72 1.90
C ARG A 66 6.13 16.51 2.08
N LEU A 67 6.84 16.45 3.22
CA LEU A 67 7.76 15.35 3.48
C LEU A 67 7.00 14.04 3.72
N GLY A 68 5.89 14.10 4.48
CA GLY A 68 5.00 12.96 4.68
C GLY A 68 4.40 12.46 3.36
N ALA A 69 3.88 13.34 2.52
CA ALA A 69 3.34 13.00 1.21
C ALA A 69 4.39 12.38 0.27
N ALA A 70 5.64 12.89 0.29
CA ALA A 70 6.72 12.31 -0.50
C ALA A 70 7.08 10.89 -0.04
N LEU A 71 7.19 10.67 1.27
CA LEU A 71 7.43 9.33 1.83
C LEU A 71 6.26 8.38 1.51
N PHE A 72 5.02 8.88 1.62
CA PHE A 72 3.81 8.13 1.31
C PHE A 72 3.76 7.69 -0.16
N ALA A 73 4.08 8.62 -1.07
CA ALA A 73 4.15 8.32 -2.50
C ALA A 73 5.20 7.24 -2.79
N ALA A 74 6.40 7.40 -2.21
CA ALA A 74 7.48 6.44 -2.38
C ALA A 74 7.11 5.04 -1.84
N SER A 75 6.49 4.97 -0.66
CA SER A 75 6.05 3.69 -0.09
C SER A 75 4.95 3.06 -0.93
N MET A 76 3.93 3.83 -1.35
CA MET A 76 2.84 3.30 -2.17
C MET A 76 3.30 2.81 -3.54
N TYR A 77 4.24 3.53 -4.17
CA TYR A 77 4.85 3.08 -5.43
C TYR A 77 5.65 1.78 -5.23
N ALA A 78 6.46 1.71 -4.18
CA ALA A 78 7.26 0.53 -3.88
C ALA A 78 6.38 -0.69 -3.55
N SER A 79 5.28 -0.50 -2.80
CA SER A 79 4.28 -1.53 -2.55
C SER A 79 3.58 -1.98 -3.83
N PHE A 80 3.16 -1.03 -4.67
CA PHE A 80 2.52 -1.32 -5.97
C PHE A 80 3.44 -2.17 -6.84
N VAL A 81 4.69 -1.76 -7.04
CA VAL A 81 5.64 -2.51 -7.87
C VAL A 81 5.85 -3.92 -7.30
N PHE A 82 6.03 -4.05 -6.00
CA PHE A 82 6.21 -5.34 -5.33
C PHE A 82 5.00 -6.27 -5.52
N GLY A 83 3.81 -5.82 -5.12
CA GLY A 83 2.58 -6.62 -5.17
C GLY A 83 2.10 -6.87 -6.59
N TYR A 84 2.16 -5.86 -7.47
CA TYR A 84 1.73 -6.01 -8.86
C TYR A 84 2.59 -7.02 -9.61
N LEU A 85 3.92 -6.96 -9.44
CA LEU A 85 4.82 -7.90 -10.10
C LEU A 85 4.59 -9.33 -9.63
N LEU A 86 4.47 -9.58 -8.33
CA LEU A 86 4.29 -10.93 -7.79
C LEU A 86 2.92 -11.51 -8.12
N HIS A 87 1.85 -10.71 -8.02
CA HIS A 87 0.48 -11.22 -8.14
C HIS A 87 -0.05 -11.28 -9.58
N PHE A 88 0.53 -10.51 -10.51
CA PHE A 88 -0.03 -10.35 -11.85
C PHE A 88 0.96 -10.51 -13.01
N VAL A 89 2.27 -10.57 -12.77
CA VAL A 89 3.27 -10.52 -13.86
C VAL A 89 4.24 -11.69 -13.82
N LEU A 90 4.89 -11.92 -12.68
CA LEU A 90 5.93 -12.92 -12.53
C LEU A 90 5.30 -14.27 -12.24
N ASP A 91 5.81 -15.32 -12.90
CA ASP A 91 5.43 -16.69 -12.59
C ASP A 91 6.02 -17.11 -11.24
N THR A 92 5.23 -16.94 -10.19
CA THR A 92 5.57 -17.22 -8.79
C THR A 92 4.38 -17.93 -8.13
N PRO A 93 4.55 -18.52 -6.93
CA PRO A 93 3.42 -19.09 -6.18
C PRO A 93 2.28 -18.09 -5.94
N ASP A 94 2.61 -16.80 -5.89
CA ASP A 94 1.71 -15.70 -5.58
C ASP A 94 0.99 -15.18 -6.85
N LEU A 95 1.37 -15.63 -8.05
CA LEU A 95 0.68 -15.26 -9.28
C LEU A 95 -0.78 -15.71 -9.16
N HIS A 96 -1.73 -14.80 -9.36
CA HIS A 96 -3.15 -15.09 -9.12
C HIS A 96 -3.69 -16.32 -9.86
N SER A 97 -3.13 -16.69 -11.02
CA SER A 97 -3.51 -17.89 -11.77
C SER A 97 -2.95 -19.19 -11.19
N ASN A 98 -1.91 -19.10 -10.35
CA ASN A 98 -1.29 -20.22 -9.64
C ASN A 98 -1.96 -20.45 -8.26
N VAL A 99 -2.68 -19.46 -7.73
CA VAL A 99 -3.41 -19.57 -6.46
C VAL A 99 -4.73 -20.28 -6.65
N VAL A 100 -4.95 -21.37 -5.90
CA VAL A 100 -6.14 -22.24 -6.01
C VAL A 100 -6.74 -22.52 -4.63
N GLY A 101 -7.96 -23.09 -4.61
CA GLY A 101 -8.67 -23.44 -3.37
C GLY A 101 -9.52 -22.30 -2.79
N ASP A 102 -10.03 -22.51 -1.57
CA ASP A 102 -11.07 -21.67 -0.96
C ASP A 102 -10.62 -20.23 -0.70
N GLY A 103 -9.33 -20.00 -0.48
CA GLY A 103 -8.76 -18.66 -0.30
C GLY A 103 -8.48 -17.88 -1.59
N ALA A 104 -8.52 -18.53 -2.77
CA ALA A 104 -8.09 -17.91 -4.03
C ALA A 104 -8.93 -16.68 -4.42
N GLY A 105 -10.24 -16.73 -4.17
CA GLY A 105 -11.12 -15.59 -4.41
C GLY A 105 -10.74 -14.39 -3.54
N VAL A 106 -10.52 -14.60 -2.23
CA VAL A 106 -10.13 -13.52 -1.32
C VAL A 106 -8.76 -12.97 -1.70
N PHE A 107 -7.80 -13.85 -2.01
CA PHE A 107 -6.47 -13.49 -2.48
C PHE A 107 -6.52 -12.56 -3.70
N PHE A 108 -7.21 -12.97 -4.77
CA PHE A 108 -7.29 -12.20 -6.02
C PHE A 108 -7.92 -10.82 -5.83
N HIS A 109 -9.09 -10.76 -5.17
CA HIS A 109 -9.82 -9.48 -5.03
C HIS A 109 -9.07 -8.50 -4.12
N THR A 110 -8.41 -8.99 -3.07
CA THR A 110 -7.60 -8.14 -2.20
C THR A 110 -6.29 -7.73 -2.85
N ALA A 111 -5.62 -8.59 -3.62
CA ALA A 111 -4.45 -8.23 -4.42
C ALA A 111 -4.77 -7.13 -5.44
N LEU A 112 -5.90 -7.26 -6.16
CA LEU A 112 -6.36 -6.25 -7.11
C LEU A 112 -6.70 -4.94 -6.39
N SER A 113 -7.38 -5.02 -5.24
CA SER A 113 -7.73 -3.85 -4.44
C SER A 113 -6.48 -3.12 -3.94
N LEU A 114 -5.47 -3.84 -3.46
CA LEU A 114 -4.18 -3.27 -3.05
C LEU A 114 -3.51 -2.56 -4.22
N ALA A 115 -3.40 -3.21 -5.38
CA ALA A 115 -2.78 -2.60 -6.56
C ALA A 115 -3.45 -1.27 -6.94
N LEU A 116 -4.79 -1.20 -6.89
CA LEU A 116 -5.53 0.03 -7.15
C LEU A 116 -5.30 1.09 -6.05
N ILE A 117 -5.37 0.70 -4.78
CA ILE A 117 -5.17 1.61 -3.64
C ILE A 117 -3.75 2.18 -3.65
N GLU A 118 -2.75 1.37 -3.93
CA GLU A 118 -1.34 1.74 -3.96
C GLU A 118 -1.04 2.66 -5.15
N PHE A 119 -1.59 2.36 -6.33
CA PHE A 119 -1.46 3.26 -7.48
C PHE A 119 -2.11 4.63 -7.22
N VAL A 120 -3.34 4.64 -6.69
CA VAL A 120 -4.05 5.87 -6.32
C VAL A 120 -3.32 6.62 -5.20
N GLY A 121 -2.84 5.90 -4.19
CA GLY A 121 -2.08 6.43 -3.07
C GLY A 121 -0.76 7.06 -3.50
N PHE A 122 -0.06 6.43 -4.45
CA PHE A 122 1.13 6.99 -5.09
C PHE A 122 0.80 8.31 -5.80
N ALA A 123 -0.22 8.32 -6.66
CA ALA A 123 -0.60 9.51 -7.43
C ALA A 123 -1.00 10.67 -6.51
N ILE A 124 -1.84 10.42 -5.50
CA ILE A 124 -2.28 11.43 -4.53
C ILE A 124 -1.11 11.93 -3.68
N GLY A 125 -0.28 11.02 -3.17
CA GLY A 125 0.91 11.39 -2.40
C GLY A 125 1.87 12.25 -3.22
N LEU A 126 2.11 11.89 -4.48
CA LEU A 126 2.97 12.66 -5.38
C LEU A 126 2.41 14.06 -5.63
N VAL A 127 1.11 14.17 -5.93
CA VAL A 127 0.44 15.46 -6.13
C VAL A 127 0.55 16.33 -4.87
N ALA A 128 0.28 15.79 -3.69
CA ALA A 128 0.42 16.52 -2.42
C ALA A 128 1.89 16.93 -2.14
N ALA A 129 2.88 16.11 -2.55
CA ALA A 129 4.29 16.41 -2.35
C ALA A 129 4.81 17.53 -3.28
N VAL A 130 4.26 17.66 -4.49
CA VAL A 130 4.71 18.67 -5.47
C VAL A 130 3.89 19.96 -5.43
N ARG A 131 2.69 19.95 -4.85
CA ARG A 131 1.90 21.17 -4.65
C ARG A 131 2.68 22.14 -3.77
N ARG A 132 3.01 23.30 -4.34
CA ARG A 132 3.57 24.41 -3.54
C ARG A 132 2.44 24.98 -2.69
N THR A 133 2.53 24.83 -1.38
CA THR A 133 1.80 25.70 -0.45
C THR A 133 2.40 27.10 -0.61
N ARG A 134 1.76 27.94 -1.44
CA ARG A 134 2.00 29.39 -1.45
C ARG A 134 1.44 30.00 -0.18
#